data_AF-A0A284RVS1-F1
#
_entry.id   AF-A0A284RVS1-F1
#
_cell.length_a   1.000
_cell.length_b   1.000
_cell.length_c   1.000
_cell.angle_alpha   90.00
_cell.angle_beta   90.00
_cell.angle_gamma   90.00
#
_symmetry.space_group_name_H-M   'P 1'
#
loop_
_entity.id
_entity.type
_entity.pdbx_description
1 polymer ?
#
loop_
_entity_poly.entity_id
_entity_poly.type
_entity_poly.pdbx_seq_one_letter_code
_entity_poly.pdbx_strand_id
1 'polypeptide(L)'
;MEGRQKGCQIAEIVQYSCKPSKNKEGKRAVDCFPIVRLFRICAGRPAIEITRVVTISDQGEVIIPSNIDKILPKGKPFSEIHREHGADDEMSG
;
A
#
# COMPACT_ATOMS: atom_id res chain seq x y z
N MET A 1 -23.18 10.25 21.26
CA MET A 1 -22.06 11.15 20.89
C MET A 1 -21.68 10.85 19.46
N GLU A 2 -22.22 11.60 18.50
CA GLU A 2 -21.88 11.47 17.07
C GLU A 2 -20.43 11.96 16.85
N GLY A 3 -19.57 11.02 16.45
CA GLY A 3 -18.20 11.34 16.07
C GLY A 3 -18.21 12.15 14.78
N ARG A 4 -17.76 13.41 14.87
CA ARG A 4 -17.33 14.27 13.76
C ARG A 4 -16.75 13.39 12.64
N GLN A 5 -17.40 13.32 11.49
CA GLN A 5 -16.88 12.65 10.29
C GLN A 5 -15.55 13.30 9.93
N LYS A 6 -14.45 12.80 10.49
CA LYS A 6 -13.11 13.21 10.11
C LYS A 6 -12.89 12.59 8.72
N GLY A 7 -12.66 13.46 7.73
CA GLY A 7 -12.30 13.03 6.38
C GLY A 7 -11.11 12.08 6.40
N CYS A 8 -10.90 11.35 5.31
CA CYS A 8 -9.77 10.46 5.19
C CYS A 8 -8.45 11.25 5.28
N GLN A 9 -7.48 10.74 6.03
CA GLN A 9 -6.14 11.30 6.11
C GLN A 9 -5.18 10.52 5.21
N ILE A 10 -4.17 11.20 4.69
CA ILE A 10 -3.04 10.57 4.03
C ILE A 10 -1.90 10.42 5.03
N ALA A 11 -1.33 9.23 5.09
CA ALA A 11 -0.14 8.93 5.90
C ALA A 11 0.97 8.38 5.00
N GLU A 12 2.21 8.61 5.39
CA GLU A 12 3.39 8.16 4.67
C GLU A 12 4.18 7.17 5.52
N ILE A 13 4.68 6.11 4.88
CA ILE A 13 5.69 5.21 5.44
C ILE A 13 6.86 5.16 4.46
N VAL A 14 8.06 5.47 4.95
CA VAL A 14 9.30 5.26 4.20
C VAL A 14 9.82 3.85 4.51
N GLN A 15 9.91 3.02 3.49
CA GLN A 15 10.57 1.73 3.53
C GLN A 15 11.95 1.85 2.90
N TYR A 16 12.89 0.95 3.23
CA TYR A 16 14.20 0.92 2.58
C TYR A 16 14.40 -0.45 1.93
N SER A 17 14.80 -0.43 0.66
CA SER A 17 15.32 -1.61 -0.04
C SER A 17 16.83 -1.57 -0.02
N CYS A 18 17.43 -2.46 0.78
CA CYS A 18 18.87 -2.49 1.01
C CYS A 18 19.52 -3.66 0.27
N LYS A 19 20.67 -3.42 -0.35
CA LYS A 19 21.49 -4.45 -1.03
C LYS A 19 22.93 -4.38 -0.54
N PRO A 20 23.59 -5.52 -0.28
CA PRO A 20 25.02 -5.54 -0.02
C PRO A 20 25.80 -4.94 -1.20
N SER A 21 26.80 -4.12 -0.91
CA SER A 21 27.66 -3.48 -1.89
C SER A 21 29.12 -3.49 -1.44
N LYS A 22 30.01 -2.98 -2.28
CA LYS A 22 31.39 -2.67 -1.91
C LYS A 22 31.62 -1.18 -2.14
N ASN A 23 32.21 -0.50 -1.17
CA ASN A 23 32.58 0.90 -1.33
C ASN A 23 33.79 1.05 -2.28
N LYS A 24 34.19 2.29 -2.58
CA LYS A 24 35.33 2.59 -3.47
C LYS A 24 36.68 1.99 -3.01
N GLU A 25 36.77 1.62 -1.74
CA GLU A 25 37.96 1.01 -1.11
C GLU A 25 37.86 -0.53 -1.06
N GLY A 26 36.82 -1.12 -1.65
CA GLY A 26 36.59 -2.57 -1.66
C GLY A 26 36.03 -3.15 -0.36
N LYS A 27 35.71 -2.31 0.64
CA LYS A 27 35.12 -2.73 1.92
C LYS A 27 33.62 -3.02 1.77
N ARG A 28 33.10 -3.96 2.57
CA ARG A 28 31.67 -4.30 2.61
C ARG A 28 30.86 -3.05 2.99
N ALA A 29 29.84 -2.77 2.20
CA ALA A 29 28.90 -1.69 2.40
C ALA A 29 27.46 -2.19 2.15
N VAL A 30 26.48 -1.34 2.43
CA VAL A 30 25.07 -1.61 2.18
C VAL A 30 24.47 -0.37 1.51
N ASP A 31 23.93 -0.55 0.31
CA ASP A 31 23.24 0.51 -0.43
C ASP A 31 21.74 0.37 -0.16
N CYS A 32 21.14 1.39 0.48
CA CYS A 32 19.71 1.42 0.76
C CYS A 32 19.01 2.51 -0.06
N PHE A 33 17.93 2.11 -0.74
CA PHE A 33 17.10 3.01 -1.52
C PHE A 33 15.76 3.23 -0.81
N PRO A 34 15.35 4.49 -0.53
CA PRO A 34 14.08 4.77 0.10
C PRO A 34 12.92 4.50 -0.87
N ILE A 35 11.85 3.90 -0.35
CA ILE A 35 10.60 3.60 -1.04
C ILE A 35 9.48 4.23 -0.22
N VAL A 36 8.97 5.35 -0.70
CA VAL A 36 7.84 6.05 -0.08
C VAL A 36 6.54 5.31 -0.38
N ARG A 37 5.76 5.01 0.66
CA ARG A 37 4.46 4.34 0.58
C ARG A 37 3.40 5.26 1.16
N LEU A 38 2.39 5.59 0.36
CA LEU A 38 1.30 6.47 0.76
C LEU A 38 0.06 5.65 1.10
N PHE A 39 -0.59 5.99 2.21
CA PHE A 39 -1.77 5.29 2.72
C PHE A 39 -2.94 6.26 2.91
N ARG A 40 -4.14 5.84 2.49
CA ARG A 40 -5.39 6.53 2.81
C ARG A 40 -6.05 5.85 4.00
N ILE A 41 -6.25 6.60 5.08
CA ILE A 41 -6.85 6.12 6.32
C ILE A 41 -8.18 6.86 6.52
N CYS A 42 -9.28 6.12 6.45
CA CYS A 42 -10.63 6.65 6.70
C CYS A 42 -11.19 6.02 7.98
N ALA A 43 -12.00 6.75 8.73
CA ALA A 43 -12.67 6.19 9.91
C ALA A 43 -13.54 4.97 9.53
N GLY A 44 -13.43 3.89 10.29
CA GLY A 44 -14.22 2.67 10.08
C GLY A 44 -13.84 1.85 8.84
N ARG A 45 -12.72 2.16 8.17
CA ARG A 45 -12.22 1.39 7.02
C ARG A 45 -10.76 0.98 7.24
N PRO A 46 -10.32 -0.16 6.70
CA PRO A 46 -8.90 -0.50 6.67
C PRO A 46 -8.08 0.59 5.98
N ALA A 47 -6.83 0.77 6.41
CA ALA A 47 -5.87 1.61 5.69
C ALA A 47 -5.56 0.96 4.33
N ILE A 48 -5.58 1.77 3.26
CA ILE A 48 -5.32 1.29 1.89
C ILE A 48 -4.07 1.98 1.37
N GLU A 49 -3.12 1.21 0.85
CA GLU A 49 -1.97 1.76 0.13
C GLU A 49 -2.46 2.38 -1.19
N ILE A 50 -2.15 3.66 -1.40
CA ILE A 50 -2.54 4.44 -2.58
C ILE A 50 -1.35 4.84 -3.46
N THR A 51 -0.13 4.45 -3.10
CA THR A 51 1.12 4.83 -3.79
C THR A 51 1.05 4.66 -5.32
N ARG A 52 0.38 3.60 -5.80
CA ARG A 52 0.30 3.29 -7.25
C ARG A 52 -0.77 4.07 -8.01
N VAL A 53 -1.64 4.79 -7.31
CA VAL A 53 -2.81 5.47 -7.92
C VAL A 53 -2.79 6.98 -7.73
N VAL A 54 -1.82 7.51 -6.98
CA VAL A 54 -1.62 8.95 -6.81
C VAL A 54 -0.45 9.42 -7.65
N THR A 55 -0.52 10.68 -8.07
CA THR A 55 0.59 11.35 -8.76
C THR A 55 1.26 12.32 -7.80
N ILE A 56 2.57 12.39 -7.81
CA ILE A 56 3.33 13.40 -7.06
C ILE A 56 3.70 14.51 -8.04
N SER A 57 3.35 15.76 -7.72
CA SER A 57 3.74 16.92 -8.54
C SER A 57 5.25 17.16 -8.50
N ASP A 58 5.74 18.01 -9.38
CA ASP A 58 7.12 18.53 -9.34
C ASP A 58 7.46 19.25 -8.02
N GLN A 59 6.44 19.82 -7.35
CA GLN A 59 6.53 20.47 -6.05
C GLN A 59 6.42 19.49 -4.86
N GLY A 60 6.26 18.19 -5.12
CA GLY A 60 6.14 17.17 -4.08
C GLY A 60 4.72 17.02 -3.51
N GLU A 61 3.71 17.64 -4.12
CA GLU A 61 2.32 17.52 -3.65
C GLU A 61 1.69 16.21 -4.12
N VAL A 62 0.94 15.54 -3.23
CA VAL A 62 0.22 14.32 -3.55
C VAL A 62 -1.14 14.66 -4.19
N ILE A 63 -1.26 14.41 -5.48
CA ILE A 63 -2.49 14.62 -6.26
C ILE A 63 -3.34 13.34 -6.21
N ILE A 64 -4.49 13.43 -5.57
CA ILE A 64 -5.45 12.32 -5.42
C ILE A 64 -6.49 12.42 -6.54
N PRO A 65 -6.69 11.37 -7.35
CA PRO A 65 -7.71 11.39 -8.39
C PRO A 65 -9.11 11.40 -7.78
N SER A 66 -10.03 12.17 -8.35
CA SER A 66 -11.41 12.33 -7.84
C SER A 66 -12.22 11.03 -7.86
N ASN A 67 -11.84 10.06 -8.70
CA ASN A 67 -12.46 8.73 -8.79
C ASN A 67 -11.74 7.66 -7.94
N ILE A 68 -10.88 8.03 -6.99
CA ILE A 68 -10.09 7.08 -6.20
C ILE A 68 -10.94 6.00 -5.52
N ASP A 69 -12.13 6.35 -5.02
CA ASP A 69 -13.03 5.38 -4.36
C ASP A 69 -13.58 4.28 -5.30
N LYS A 70 -13.52 4.49 -6.63
CA LYS A 70 -13.87 3.47 -7.63
C LYS A 70 -12.69 2.55 -7.97
N ILE A 71 -11.47 3.05 -7.82
CA ILE A 71 -10.23 2.35 -8.15
C ILE A 71 -9.77 1.50 -6.96
N LEU A 72 -9.92 2.02 -5.74
CA LEU A 72 -9.42 1.34 -4.55
C LEU A 72 -10.22 0.06 -4.27
N PRO A 73 -9.53 -1.03 -3.88
CA PRO A 73 -10.20 -2.24 -3.45
C PRO A 73 -11.08 -1.93 -2.24
N LYS A 74 -12.31 -2.46 -2.24
CA LYS A 74 -13.17 -2.41 -1.08
C LYS A 74 -12.62 -3.39 -0.05
N GLY A 75 -12.01 -2.87 1.00
CA GLY A 75 -11.53 -3.69 2.11
C GLY A 75 -12.71 -4.43 2.75
N LYS A 76 -12.57 -5.75 2.88
CA LYS A 76 -13.44 -6.57 3.74
C LYS A 76 -12.65 -6.99 4.98
N PRO A 77 -13.28 -7.15 6.14
CA PRO A 77 -12.68 -7.82 7.28
C PRO A 77 -12.12 -9.18 6.86
N PHE A 78 -10.94 -9.55 7.34
CA PHE A 78 -10.34 -10.85 7.04
C PHE A 78 -11.26 -12.02 7.42
N SER A 79 -12.06 -11.85 8.48
CA SER A 79 -13.07 -12.82 8.93
C SER A 79 -14.17 -13.10 7.89
N GLU A 80 -14.38 -12.21 6.93
CA GLU A 80 -15.37 -12.37 5.85
C GLU A 80 -14.76 -12.97 4.56
N ILE A 81 -13.47 -13.30 4.58
CA ILE A 81 -12.78 -13.93 3.44
C ILE A 81 -12.91 -15.45 3.57
N HIS A 82 -13.85 -16.04 2.82
CA HIS A 82 -13.92 -17.49 2.63
C HIS A 82 -13.02 -17.88 1.45
N ARG A 83 -12.07 -18.79 1.66
CA ARG A 83 -11.35 -19.43 0.56
C ARG A 83 -12.34 -20.36 -0.14
N GLU A 84 -12.67 -20.08 -1.39
CA GLU A 84 -13.34 -21.08 -2.21
C GLU A 84 -12.36 -22.22 -2.43
N HIS A 85 -12.73 -23.44 -2.02
CA HIS A 85 -12.00 -24.64 -2.43
C HIS A 85 -12.25 -24.79 -3.92
N GLY A 86 -11.23 -24.51 -4.74
CA GLY A 86 -11.27 -24.74 -6.17
C GLY A 86 -11.56 -26.22 -6.44
N ALA A 87 -12.53 -26.46 -7.31
CA ALA A 87 -12.85 -27.77 -7.85
C ALA A 87 -11.73 -28.23 -8.80
N ASP A 88 -10.69 -28.87 -8.26
CA ASP A 88 -9.62 -29.52 -9.04
C ASP A 88 -9.28 -30.93 -8.50
N ASP A 89 -10.24 -31.63 -7.88
CA ASP A 89 -10.07 -33.01 -7.38
C ASP A 89 -11.12 -33.98 -7.97
N GLU A 90 -11.22 -34.10 -9.30
CA GLU A 90 -11.76 -35.32 -9.95
C GLU A 90 -11.23 -35.46 -11.38
N MET A 91 -10.09 -36.15 -11.55
CA MET A 91 -9.92 -37.12 -12.64
C MET A 91 -8.67 -37.98 -12.38
N SER A 92 -8.78 -38.95 -11.46
CA SER A 92 -7.99 -40.18 -11.53
C SER A 92 -8.92 -41.29 -11.95
N GLY A 93 -8.84 -41.66 -13.23
CA GLY A 93 -9.40 -42.86 -13.82
C GLY A 93 -8.37 -43.43 -14.77
#